data_AF-A0A2T2Q9U2-F1
#
_entry.id   AF-A0A2T2Q9U2-F1
#
_cell.length_a   1.000
_cell.length_b   1.000
_cell.length_c   1.000
_cell.angle_alpha   90.00
_cell.angle_beta   90.00
_cell.angle_gamma   90.00
#
_symmetry.space_group_name_H-M   'P 1'
#
loop_
_entity.id
_entity.type
_entity.pdbx_description
1 polymer ?
#
loop_
_entity_poly.entity_id
_entity_poly.type
_entity_poly.pdbx_seq_one_letter_code
_entity_poly.pdbx_strand_id
1 'polypeptide(L)'
;MLAPSATERAMRWFARKTRRDIWDEAIEAPLGDIDAAERIRAICDAAAPSATHAAQGDKREGERYERAAKVAMEIAMKISDGLMRDDGVHRIVDLCMTADDLKTAQILFRAIHASWIRETIQRDHPTLIS
;
A
#
# COMPACT_ATOMS: atom_id res chain seq x y z
N MET A 1 -34.18 -15.95 -2.86
CA MET A 1 -33.33 -14.75 -2.70
C MET A 1 -33.89 -13.65 -3.59
N LEU A 2 -34.43 -12.57 -3.02
CA LEU A 2 -34.93 -11.42 -3.79
C LEU A 2 -33.74 -10.57 -4.26
N ALA A 3 -33.75 -10.15 -5.52
CA ALA A 3 -32.74 -9.26 -6.07
C ALA A 3 -32.89 -7.86 -5.47
N PRO A 4 -31.77 -7.15 -5.16
CA PRO A 4 -31.82 -5.83 -4.57
C PRO A 4 -32.47 -4.81 -5.50
N SER A 5 -33.25 -3.91 -4.92
CA SER A 5 -33.98 -2.84 -5.61
C SER A 5 -33.02 -1.85 -6.30
N ALA A 6 -33.54 -1.05 -7.23
CA ALA A 6 -32.75 0.00 -7.89
C ALA A 6 -32.19 1.02 -6.88
N THR A 7 -32.95 1.34 -5.84
CA THR A 7 -32.57 2.29 -4.79
C THR A 7 -31.47 1.75 -3.89
N GLU A 8 -31.50 0.46 -3.53
CA GLU A 8 -30.42 -0.18 -2.77
C GLU A 8 -29.12 -0.25 -3.58
N ARG A 9 -29.22 -0.52 -4.89
CA ARG A 9 -28.06 -0.48 -5.79
C ARG A 9 -27.47 0.93 -5.89
N ALA A 10 -28.34 1.96 -5.96
CA ALA A 10 -27.91 3.36 -5.99
C ALA A 10 -27.24 3.80 -4.69
N MET A 11 -27.84 3.51 -3.52
CA MET A 11 -27.23 3.84 -2.22
C MET A 11 -25.87 3.15 -2.03
N ARG A 12 -25.76 1.88 -2.42
CA ARG A 12 -24.51 1.13 -2.33
C ARG A 12 -23.45 1.68 -3.29
N TRP A 13 -23.85 2.18 -4.46
CA TRP A 13 -22.97 2.89 -5.39
C TRP A 13 -22.49 4.23 -4.82
N PHE A 14 -23.39 5.01 -4.20
CA PHE A 14 -23.05 6.29 -3.56
C PHE A 14 -22.15 6.11 -2.34
N ALA A 15 -22.44 5.15 -1.45
CA ALA A 15 -21.61 4.83 -0.29
C ALA A 15 -20.19 4.37 -0.71
N ARG A 16 -20.09 3.62 -1.82
CA ARG A 16 -18.80 3.22 -2.39
C ARG A 16 -18.04 4.40 -3.00
N LYS A 17 -18.74 5.45 -3.45
CA LYS A 17 -18.14 6.69 -4.00
C LYS A 17 -17.72 7.68 -2.92
N THR A 18 -18.33 7.63 -1.73
CA THR A 18 -18.06 8.55 -0.60
C THR A 18 -17.14 7.98 0.48
N ARG A 19 -16.80 6.69 0.42
CA ARG A 19 -15.83 6.10 1.36
C ARG A 19 -14.45 6.70 1.06
N ARG A 20 -14.03 7.65 1.90
CA ARG A 20 -12.62 8.07 1.99
C ARG A 20 -11.80 6.84 2.29
N ASP A 21 -10.70 6.69 1.58
CA ASP A 21 -9.77 5.63 1.90
C ASP A 21 -8.97 5.97 3.14
N ILE A 22 -8.40 4.94 3.76
CA ILE A 22 -7.61 5.13 4.97
C ILE A 22 -6.36 5.99 4.72
N TRP A 23 -5.83 6.02 3.50
CA TRP A 23 -4.76 6.95 3.13
C TRP A 23 -5.23 8.39 2.86
N ASP A 24 -6.55 8.64 2.79
CA ASP A 24 -7.14 9.99 2.68
C ASP A 24 -7.52 10.57 4.06
N GLU A 25 -7.38 9.79 5.14
CA GLU A 25 -7.65 10.23 6.50
C GLU A 25 -6.49 11.07 7.06
N ALA A 26 -6.82 12.09 7.85
CA ALA A 26 -5.82 12.88 8.55
C ALA A 26 -5.08 11.99 9.56
N ILE A 27 -3.75 12.01 9.51
CA ILE A 27 -2.90 11.32 10.47
C ILE A 27 -2.80 12.22 11.71
N GLU A 28 -3.34 11.77 12.85
CA GLU A 28 -3.12 12.43 14.14
C GLU A 28 -1.65 12.23 14.54
N ALA A 29 -0.85 13.29 14.44
CA ALA A 29 0.58 13.28 14.73
C ALA A 29 0.85 13.77 16.17
N PRO A 30 1.96 13.33 16.80
CA PRO A 30 2.95 12.38 16.29
C PRO A 30 2.54 10.91 16.52
N LEU A 31 2.79 10.05 15.51
CA LEU A 31 2.72 8.60 15.66
C LEU A 31 4.04 8.08 16.24
N GLY A 32 3.98 7.11 17.15
CA GLY A 32 5.17 6.31 17.48
C GLY A 32 5.57 5.38 16.33
N ASP A 33 6.81 4.89 16.32
CA ASP A 33 7.32 4.04 15.24
C ASP A 33 6.48 2.75 15.05
N ILE A 34 5.95 2.18 16.14
CA ILE A 34 5.05 1.01 16.10
C ILE A 34 3.74 1.37 15.40
N ASP A 35 3.08 2.45 15.83
CA ASP A 35 1.81 2.89 15.26
C ASP A 35 1.98 3.29 13.79
N ALA A 36 3.13 3.88 13.44
CA ALA A 36 3.49 4.21 12.07
C ALA A 36 3.63 2.95 11.21
N ALA A 37 4.33 1.92 11.69
CA ALA A 37 4.46 0.63 10.98
C ALA A 37 3.11 -0.10 10.84
N GLU A 38 2.25 -0.05 11.86
CA GLU A 38 0.88 -0.57 11.80
C GLU A 38 0.01 0.22 10.80
N ARG A 39 0.17 1.55 10.74
CA ARG A 39 -0.55 2.37 9.77
C ARG A 39 -0.14 2.05 8.33
N ILE A 40 1.16 1.85 8.07
CA ILE A 40 1.64 1.39 6.76
C ILE A 40 0.99 0.06 6.41
N ARG A 41 0.96 -0.90 7.35
CA ARG A 41 0.31 -2.19 7.13
C ARG A 41 -1.15 -2.03 6.73
N ALA A 42 -1.90 -1.24 7.49
CA ALA A 42 -3.31 -1.00 7.19
C ALA A 42 -3.49 -0.43 5.77
N ILE A 43 -2.68 0.58 5.40
CA ILE A 43 -2.69 1.21 4.07
C ILE A 43 -2.43 0.18 2.97
N CYS A 44 -1.38 -0.62 3.10
CA CYS A 44 -1.03 -1.66 2.13
C CYS A 44 -2.14 -2.71 1.99
N ASP A 45 -2.68 -3.19 3.11
CA ASP A 45 -3.76 -4.19 3.12
C ASP A 45 -5.03 -3.67 2.43
N ALA A 46 -5.41 -2.40 2.69
CA ALA A 46 -6.57 -1.80 2.05
C ALA A 46 -6.33 -1.44 0.56
N ALA A 47 -5.09 -1.20 0.16
CA ALA A 47 -4.71 -0.83 -1.19
C ALA A 47 -4.45 -2.03 -2.11
N ALA A 48 -4.29 -3.24 -1.57
CA ALA A 48 -3.99 -4.45 -2.34
C ALA A 48 -4.97 -4.73 -3.51
N PRO A 49 -6.30 -4.54 -3.37
CA PRO A 49 -7.23 -4.66 -4.51
C PRO A 49 -6.96 -3.61 -5.59
N SER A 50 -6.67 -2.36 -5.19
CA SER A 50 -6.35 -1.27 -6.12
C SER A 50 -5.05 -1.56 -6.88
N ALA A 51 -4.02 -2.08 -6.20
CA ALA A 51 -2.76 -2.50 -6.81
C ALA A 51 -2.99 -3.60 -7.87
N THR A 52 -3.78 -4.62 -7.54
CA THR A 52 -4.11 -5.71 -8.48
C THR A 52 -4.79 -5.17 -9.75
N HIS A 53 -5.72 -4.23 -9.62
CA HIS A 53 -6.40 -3.63 -10.76
C HIS A 53 -5.52 -2.63 -11.53
N ALA A 54 -4.59 -1.95 -10.84
CA ALA A 54 -3.60 -1.10 -11.49
C ALA A 54 -2.71 -1.90 -12.46
N ALA A 55 -2.24 -3.09 -12.04
CA ALA A 55 -1.46 -4.00 -12.90
C ALA A 55 -2.24 -4.45 -14.16
N GLN A 56 -3.58 -4.46 -14.09
CA GLN A 56 -4.46 -4.79 -15.22
C GLN A 56 -4.75 -3.59 -16.13
N GLY A 57 -4.17 -2.42 -15.84
CA GLY A 57 -4.34 -1.19 -16.62
C GLY A 57 -5.58 -0.37 -16.25
N ASP A 58 -6.24 -0.64 -15.11
CA ASP A 58 -7.32 0.22 -14.62
C ASP A 58 -6.73 1.54 -14.10
N LYS A 59 -6.94 2.62 -14.86
CA LYS A 59 -6.44 3.96 -14.53
C LYS A 59 -6.94 4.48 -13.19
N ARG A 60 -8.20 4.22 -12.84
CA ARG A 60 -8.81 4.77 -11.62
C ARG A 60 -8.24 4.07 -10.39
N GLU A 61 -8.07 2.76 -10.46
CA GLU A 61 -7.46 1.99 -9.38
C GLU A 61 -5.93 2.22 -9.33
N GLY A 62 -5.29 2.51 -10.47
CA GLY A 62 -3.91 2.99 -10.55
C GLY A 62 -3.67 4.28 -9.75
N GLU A 63 -4.46 5.32 -10.00
CA GLU A 63 -4.39 6.58 -9.21
C GLU A 63 -4.60 6.33 -7.71
N ARG A 64 -5.45 5.36 -7.37
CA ARG A 64 -5.77 5.02 -5.98
C ARG A 64 -4.62 4.29 -5.30
N TYR A 65 -3.99 3.35 -6.00
CA TYR A 65 -2.74 2.70 -5.60
C TYR A 65 -1.62 3.73 -5.40
N GLU A 66 -1.41 4.64 -6.35
CA GLU A 66 -0.34 5.64 -6.29
C GLU A 66 -0.48 6.54 -5.06
N ARG A 67 -1.71 6.97 -4.74
CA ARG A 67 -1.97 7.74 -3.51
C ARG A 67 -1.68 6.94 -2.25
N ALA A 68 -2.11 5.68 -2.20
CA ALA A 68 -1.85 4.82 -1.04
C ALA A 68 -0.35 4.59 -0.83
N ALA A 69 0.38 4.22 -1.89
CA ALA A 69 1.82 3.99 -1.85
C ALA A 69 2.57 5.25 -1.40
N LYS A 70 2.20 6.43 -1.92
CA LYS A 70 2.80 7.70 -1.52
C LYS A 70 2.64 7.98 -0.02
N VAL A 71 1.43 7.82 0.52
CA VAL A 71 1.18 8.05 1.95
C VAL A 71 1.95 7.05 2.81
N ALA A 72 1.99 5.77 2.41
CA ALA A 72 2.77 4.76 3.11
C ALA A 72 4.28 5.09 3.12
N MET A 73 4.84 5.54 2.00
CA MET A 73 6.24 5.97 1.92
C MET A 73 6.52 7.19 2.82
N GLU A 74 5.64 8.19 2.83
CA GLU A 74 5.77 9.38 3.68
C GLU A 74 5.75 9.02 5.17
N ILE A 75 4.98 8.01 5.57
CA ILE A 75 4.99 7.48 6.94
C ILE A 75 6.31 6.74 7.21
N ALA A 76 6.75 5.86 6.29
CA ALA A 76 7.98 5.10 6.45
C ALA A 76 9.21 6.03 6.63
N MET A 77 9.25 7.15 5.91
CA MET A 77 10.31 8.17 6.05
C MET A 77 10.38 8.81 7.44
N LYS A 78 9.31 8.75 8.24
CA LYS A 78 9.24 9.32 9.59
C LYS A 78 9.59 8.31 10.68
N ILE A 79 9.69 7.02 10.35
CA ILE A 79 10.05 5.97 11.30
C ILE A 79 11.54 6.08 11.65
N SER A 80 11.83 6.21 12.94
CA SER A 80 13.20 6.36 13.43
C SER A 80 13.91 5.02 13.58
N ASP A 81 13.22 4.01 14.12
CA ASP A 81 13.74 2.64 14.24
C ASP A 81 13.98 2.01 12.86
N GLY A 82 15.21 1.57 12.62
CA GLY A 82 15.60 1.04 11.32
C GLY A 82 14.92 -0.27 10.95
N LEU A 83 14.60 -1.13 11.92
CA LEU A 83 13.93 -2.40 11.67
C LEU A 83 12.45 -2.18 11.36
N MET A 84 11.78 -1.29 12.10
CA MET A 84 10.38 -0.94 11.83
C MET A 84 10.24 -0.21 10.50
N ARG A 85 11.19 0.68 10.16
CA ARG A 85 11.20 1.34 8.85
C ARG A 85 11.36 0.32 7.74
N ASP A 86 12.32 -0.59 7.85
CA ASP A 86 12.59 -1.61 6.84
C ASP A 86 11.43 -2.61 6.70
N ASP A 87 10.73 -2.98 7.79
CA ASP A 87 9.46 -3.76 7.76
C ASP A 87 8.35 -3.00 7.01
N GLY A 88 8.20 -1.70 7.28
CA GLY A 88 7.27 -0.83 6.57
C GLY A 88 7.60 -0.76 5.07
N VAL A 89 8.86 -0.52 4.71
CA VAL A 89 9.31 -0.43 3.31
C VAL A 89 9.13 -1.77 2.60
N HIS A 90 9.39 -2.92 3.26
CA HIS A 90 9.12 -4.25 2.72
C HIS A 90 7.66 -4.41 2.29
N ARG A 91 6.69 -4.03 3.13
CA ARG A 91 5.26 -4.09 2.77
C ARG A 91 4.92 -3.20 1.57
N ILE A 92 5.56 -2.04 1.46
CA ILE A 92 5.35 -1.16 0.31
C ILE A 92 5.95 -1.79 -0.96
N VAL A 93 7.10 -2.47 -0.87
CA VAL A 93 7.67 -3.25 -1.99
C VAL A 93 6.68 -4.30 -2.47
N ASP A 94 6.08 -5.10 -1.57
CA ASP A 94 5.08 -6.11 -1.94
C ASP A 94 3.87 -5.51 -2.64
N LEU A 95 3.40 -4.35 -2.18
CA LEU A 95 2.30 -3.62 -2.81
C LEU A 95 2.67 -3.15 -4.22
N CYS A 96 3.88 -2.59 -4.41
CA CYS A 96 4.37 -2.17 -5.72
C CYS A 96 4.52 -3.36 -6.68
N MET A 97 5.04 -4.50 -6.18
CA MET A 97 5.14 -5.73 -6.97
C MET A 97 3.76 -6.24 -7.39
N THR A 98 2.76 -6.16 -6.51
CA THR A 98 1.37 -6.49 -6.83
C THR A 98 0.80 -5.58 -7.92
N ALA A 99 1.26 -4.33 -8.01
CA ALA A 99 0.85 -3.35 -9.01
C ALA A 99 1.64 -3.40 -10.33
N ASP A 100 2.58 -4.34 -10.48
CA ASP A 100 3.56 -4.38 -11.58
C ASP A 100 4.43 -3.09 -11.68
N ASP A 101 4.55 -2.36 -10.57
CA ASP A 101 5.39 -1.16 -10.47
C ASP A 101 6.83 -1.54 -10.08
N LEU A 102 7.49 -2.22 -11.00
CA LEU A 102 8.85 -2.74 -10.80
C LEU A 102 9.85 -1.63 -10.48
N LYS A 103 9.70 -0.46 -11.12
CA LYS A 103 10.62 0.66 -10.94
C LYS A 103 10.58 1.17 -9.50
N THR A 104 9.40 1.40 -8.95
CA THR A 104 9.26 1.87 -7.58
C THR A 104 9.69 0.79 -6.58
N ALA A 105 9.28 -0.47 -6.80
CA ALA A 105 9.68 -1.60 -5.96
C ALA A 105 11.21 -1.74 -5.86
N GLN A 106 11.94 -1.61 -6.98
CA GLN A 106 13.40 -1.66 -6.99
C GLN A 106 14.06 -0.48 -6.25
N ILE A 107 13.48 0.73 -6.32
CA ILE A 107 14.01 1.90 -5.59
C ILE A 107 13.87 1.66 -4.08
N LEU A 108 12.68 1.22 -3.65
CA LEU A 108 12.40 0.94 -2.24
C LEU A 108 13.23 -0.22 -1.70
N PHE A 109 13.37 -1.31 -2.47
CA PHE A 109 14.20 -2.44 -2.09
C PHE A 109 15.66 -2.03 -1.79
N ARG A 110 16.22 -1.09 -2.58
CA ARG A 110 17.58 -0.57 -2.34
C ARG A 110 17.69 0.25 -1.04
N ALA A 111 16.58 0.80 -0.55
CA ALA A 111 16.53 1.56 0.69
C ALA A 111 16.46 0.69 1.96
N ILE A 112 16.23 -0.62 1.82
CA ILE A 112 16.21 -1.56 2.94
C ILE A 112 17.65 -1.92 3.33
N HIS A 113 17.96 -1.80 4.63
CA HIS A 113 19.30 -2.05 5.17
C HIS A 113 19.42 -3.39 5.90
N ALA A 114 18.35 -3.87 6.53
CA ALA A 114 18.32 -5.14 7.25
C ALA A 114 18.49 -6.33 6.28
N SER A 115 19.59 -7.08 6.42
CA SER A 115 19.96 -8.15 5.49
C SER A 115 18.90 -9.26 5.39
N TRP A 116 18.34 -9.70 6.52
CA TRP A 116 17.33 -10.76 6.56
C TRP A 116 16.01 -10.35 5.87
N ILE A 117 15.64 -9.06 5.94
CA ILE A 117 14.47 -8.52 5.20
C ILE A 117 14.78 -8.52 3.71
N ARG A 118 15.98 -8.08 3.31
CA ARG A 118 16.39 -8.13 1.89
C ARG A 118 16.38 -9.55 1.35
N GLU A 119 16.93 -10.51 2.08
CA GLU A 119 16.95 -11.93 1.72
C GLU A 119 15.53 -12.48 1.53
N THR A 120 14.59 -12.08 2.41
CA THR A 120 13.17 -12.44 2.29
C THR A 120 12.58 -11.91 0.99
N ILE A 121 12.75 -10.61 0.70
CA ILE A 121 12.27 -9.98 -0.53
C ILE A 121 12.89 -10.61 -1.77
N GLN A 122 14.19 -10.93 -1.73
CA GLN A 122 14.90 -11.56 -2.84
C GLN A 122 14.35 -12.94 -3.17
N ARG A 123 13.98 -13.71 -2.15
CA ARG A 123 13.35 -15.02 -2.32
C ARG A 123 11.96 -14.89 -2.93
N ASP A 124 11.18 -13.92 -2.45
CA ASP A 124 9.77 -13.77 -2.84
C ASP A 124 9.63 -13.06 -4.20
N HIS A 125 10.55 -12.14 -4.52
CA HIS A 125 10.57 -11.31 -5.75
C HIS A 125 11.97 -11.27 -6.40
N PRO A 126 12.44 -12.37 -7.01
CA PRO A 126 13.81 -12.46 -7.54
C PRO A 126 14.12 -11.46 -8.66
N THR A 127 13.10 -10.92 -9.34
CA THR A 127 13.24 -9.92 -10.41
C THR A 127 13.70 -8.55 -9.90
N LEU A 128 13.69 -8.29 -8.60
CA LEU A 128 14.17 -7.03 -8.02
C LEU A 128 15.70 -6.89 -7.99
N ILE A 129 16.41 -7.98 -8.27
CA ILE A 129 17.88 -8.06 -8.23
C ILE A 129 18.49 -7.91 -9.64
N SER A 130 17.68 -8.00 -10.70
CA SER A 130 18.13 -7.94 -12.09
C SER A 130 18.53 -6.54 -12.54
#